data_AF-A0A937XP32-F1
#
_entry.id   AF-A0A937XP32-F1
#
_cell.length_a   1.000
_cell.length_b   1.000
_cell.length_c   1.000
_cell.angle_alpha   90.00
_cell.angle_beta   90.00
_cell.angle_gamma   90.00
#
_symmetry.space_group_name_H-M   'P 1'
#
loop_
_entity.id
_entity.type
_entity.pdbx_description
1 polymer ?
#
loop_
_entity_poly.entity_id
_entity_poly.type
_entity_poly.pdbx_seq_one_letter_code
_entity_poly.pdbx_strand_id
1 'polypeptide(L)'
;MLAADGKALLWDQADGRAKAWDDAMLKDPAVEGSYTVDGVACKPSFQVLKEHVATYTPEAAEAVTTVPAATIERIAREFGEAACIGQTISLEGEELPYRPVCVNYSRGSQGHKHAYLTTHAMELLNQVVGACKVPGGSCDVGKSLGHPDTGLPAWEGAMGPQGLLVASRAAFLPTLWPPPPVTWPPVSADGKELLPLGITGDATWPLVKHPEHYSRPFEAKVLFTLATSMGMSHHNPADVEAGMTRVPFHMHYGVHLDETAELADLVLPDASYLETLDLQGTPYDLSWYFNQPHMKEWVHAIRQPVIEPQYERRPMMEFLLDLVERLGIRLQFYNVLSYIYGVYALEASIYGVNNALDASKALSLEEISDAFWKAYLGPERGLEYLKKHGVVTYPKSVKERYWGNFADVRIP
;
A
#
# COMPACT_ATOMS: atom_id res chain seq x y z
N MET A 1 -20.90 11.92 16.98
CA MET A 1 -21.65 11.18 18.02
C MET A 1 -21.60 9.70 17.68
N LEU A 2 -21.46 8.85 18.70
CA LEU A 2 -21.55 7.39 18.54
C LEU A 2 -22.77 6.89 19.31
N ALA A 3 -23.38 5.81 18.82
CA ALA A 3 -24.37 5.05 19.56
C ALA A 3 -23.72 4.37 20.79
N ALA A 4 -24.56 3.80 21.68
CA ALA A 4 -24.09 3.13 22.89
C ALA A 4 -23.16 1.93 22.61
N ASP A 5 -23.30 1.30 21.44
CA ASP A 5 -22.46 0.20 20.95
C ASP A 5 -21.21 0.69 20.18
N GLY A 6 -20.97 2.01 20.13
CA GLY A 6 -19.80 2.62 19.47
C GLY A 6 -19.98 2.90 17.97
N LYS A 7 -21.14 2.63 17.39
CA LYS A 7 -21.39 2.86 15.95
C LYS A 7 -21.58 4.33 15.63
N ALA A 8 -21.12 4.75 14.45
CA ALA A 8 -21.40 6.09 13.93
C ALA A 8 -22.90 6.28 13.70
N LEU A 9 -23.41 7.46 14.08
CA LEU A 9 -24.81 7.83 13.90
C LEU A 9 -24.98 8.69 12.64
N LEU A 10 -26.06 8.42 11.92
CA LEU A 10 -26.57 9.23 10.81
C LEU A 10 -27.95 9.78 11.20
N TRP A 11 -28.25 11.01 10.80
CA TRP A 11 -29.58 11.59 11.02
C TRP A 11 -30.52 11.14 9.90
N ASP A 12 -31.58 10.39 10.22
CA ASP A 12 -32.58 9.99 9.25
C ASP A 12 -33.68 11.04 9.15
N GLN A 13 -33.79 11.71 8.01
CA GLN A 13 -34.78 12.75 7.76
C GLN A 13 -36.20 12.19 7.72
N ALA A 14 -36.38 10.95 7.25
CA ALA A 14 -37.69 10.33 7.11
C ALA A 14 -38.35 10.08 8.48
N ASP A 15 -37.54 9.72 9.47
CA ASP A 15 -38.00 9.40 10.83
C ASP A 15 -37.70 10.52 11.85
N GLY A 16 -36.95 11.56 11.45
CA GLY A 16 -36.59 12.69 12.30
C GLY A 16 -35.75 12.32 13.52
N ARG A 17 -34.86 11.34 13.39
CA ARG A 17 -34.02 10.85 14.50
C ARG A 17 -32.68 10.29 14.03
N ALA A 18 -31.71 10.23 14.94
CA ALA A 18 -30.44 9.55 14.69
C ALA A 18 -30.63 8.02 14.69
N LYS A 19 -29.94 7.34 13.77
CA LYS A 19 -29.84 5.88 13.65
C LYS A 19 -28.39 5.47 13.41
N ALA A 20 -28.05 4.22 13.71
CA ALA A 20 -26.73 3.69 13.35
C ALA A 20 -26.58 3.65 11.82
N TRP A 21 -25.34 3.78 11.34
CA TRP A 21 -25.04 3.79 9.90
C TRP A 21 -25.46 2.51 9.16
N ASP A 22 -25.57 1.38 9.87
CA ASP A 22 -25.97 0.06 9.38
C ASP A 22 -27.38 -0.36 9.84
N ASP A 23 -28.17 0.59 10.36
CA ASP A 23 -29.55 0.31 10.76
C ASP A 23 -30.39 -0.01 9.52
N ALA A 24 -30.98 -1.20 9.47
CA ALA A 24 -31.80 -1.67 8.35
C ALA A 24 -33.04 -0.79 8.09
N MET A 25 -33.43 0.05 9.04
CA MET A 25 -34.54 0.99 8.93
C MET A 25 -34.08 2.39 8.52
N LEU A 26 -32.80 2.64 8.29
CA LEU A 26 -32.28 3.91 7.78
C LEU A 26 -32.78 4.16 6.34
N LYS A 27 -33.46 5.28 6.11
CA LYS A 27 -34.10 5.57 4.80
C LYS A 27 -33.51 6.78 4.08
N ASP A 28 -33.36 7.89 4.80
CA ASP A 28 -32.96 9.17 4.21
C ASP A 28 -31.88 9.85 5.08
N PRO A 29 -30.62 9.39 5.00
CA PRO A 29 -29.53 9.96 5.79
C PRO A 29 -29.21 11.39 5.34
N ALA A 30 -29.29 12.34 6.27
CA ALA A 30 -28.94 13.73 6.03
C ALA A 30 -27.43 13.94 5.87
N VAL A 31 -27.05 14.65 4.80
CA VAL A 31 -25.67 15.10 4.55
C VAL A 31 -25.45 16.57 4.93
N GLU A 32 -26.52 17.35 5.04
CA GLU A 32 -26.49 18.77 5.41
C GLU A 32 -27.41 19.06 6.61
N GLY A 33 -27.27 20.25 7.19
CA GLY A 33 -28.17 20.73 8.26
C GLY A 33 -27.61 20.62 9.67
N SER A 34 -28.46 20.94 10.65
CA SER A 34 -28.13 20.92 12.07
C SER A 34 -29.27 20.27 12.85
N TYR A 35 -28.92 19.34 13.72
CA TYR A 35 -29.87 18.47 14.42
C TYR A 35 -29.53 18.39 15.90
N THR A 36 -30.45 17.83 16.69
CA THR A 36 -30.22 17.57 18.11
C THR A 36 -30.38 16.08 18.37
N VAL A 37 -29.37 15.46 18.95
CA VAL A 37 -29.36 14.04 19.31
C VAL A 37 -29.07 13.95 20.80
N ASP A 38 -30.00 13.38 21.58
CA ASP A 38 -29.90 13.27 23.04
C ASP A 38 -29.57 14.59 23.76
N GLY A 39 -30.15 15.69 23.28
CA GLY A 39 -29.91 17.04 23.81
C GLY A 39 -28.61 17.70 23.36
N VAL A 40 -27.81 17.05 22.51
CA VAL A 40 -26.55 17.57 21.97
C VAL A 40 -26.76 18.08 20.54
N ALA A 41 -26.40 19.33 20.29
CA ALA A 41 -26.41 19.91 18.95
C ALA A 41 -25.31 19.25 18.09
N CYS A 42 -25.72 18.72 16.93
CA CYS A 42 -24.89 17.93 16.03
C CYS A 42 -25.08 18.37 14.58
N LYS A 43 -24.04 18.20 13.77
CA LYS A 43 -24.08 18.39 12.32
C LYS A 43 -23.51 17.15 11.62
N PRO A 44 -24.05 16.76 10.44
CA PRO A 44 -23.38 15.77 9.59
C PRO A 44 -21.96 16.21 9.24
N SER A 45 -21.05 15.26 9.03
CA SER A 45 -19.65 15.57 8.71
C SER A 45 -19.51 16.42 7.44
N PHE A 46 -20.33 16.16 6.42
CA PHE A 46 -20.33 16.94 5.19
C PHE A 46 -20.78 18.40 5.41
N GLN A 47 -21.77 18.66 6.28
CA GLN A 47 -22.11 20.03 6.67
C GLN A 47 -20.92 20.77 7.29
N VAL A 48 -20.17 20.10 8.18
CA VAL A 48 -18.97 20.67 8.81
C VAL A 48 -17.89 20.94 7.76
N LEU A 49 -17.67 20.01 6.83
CA LEU A 49 -16.74 20.19 5.72
C LEU A 49 -17.15 21.38 4.85
N LYS A 50 -18.42 21.46 4.45
CA LYS A 50 -18.99 22.55 3.63
C LYS A 50 -18.76 23.92 4.27
N GLU A 51 -19.03 24.04 5.57
CA GLU A 51 -18.78 25.28 6.32
C GLU A 51 -17.30 25.63 6.42
N HIS A 52 -16.43 24.61 6.58
CA HIS A 52 -14.99 24.81 6.60
C HIS A 52 -14.46 25.27 5.23
N VAL A 53 -14.80 24.56 4.14
CA VAL A 53 -14.29 24.90 2.80
C VAL A 53 -14.84 26.22 2.27
N ALA A 54 -16.00 26.67 2.76
CA ALA A 54 -16.56 27.98 2.43
C ALA A 54 -15.64 29.16 2.81
N THR A 55 -14.67 28.95 3.72
CA THR A 55 -13.67 29.98 4.04
C THR A 55 -12.51 30.07 3.04
N TYR A 56 -12.44 29.17 2.06
CA TYR A 56 -11.38 29.10 1.05
C TYR A 56 -11.91 29.55 -0.31
N THR A 57 -12.12 30.86 -0.47
CA THR A 57 -12.64 31.40 -1.74
C THR A 57 -11.59 31.31 -2.85
N PRO A 58 -12.02 31.30 -4.13
CA PRO A 58 -11.11 31.38 -5.27
C PRO A 58 -10.11 32.54 -5.19
N GLU A 59 -10.53 33.72 -4.71
CA GLU A 59 -9.68 34.90 -4.55
C GLU A 59 -8.62 34.70 -3.45
N ALA A 60 -9.01 34.08 -2.34
CA ALA A 60 -8.06 33.73 -1.28
C ALA A 60 -7.03 32.70 -1.77
N ALA A 61 -7.47 31.72 -2.57
CA ALA A 61 -6.59 30.74 -3.19
C ALA A 61 -5.66 31.36 -4.25
N GLU A 62 -6.14 32.31 -5.05
CA GLU A 62 -5.32 33.05 -6.02
C GLU A 62 -4.17 33.79 -5.34
N ALA A 63 -4.45 34.47 -4.22
CA ALA A 63 -3.43 35.19 -3.46
C ALA A 63 -2.30 34.29 -2.94
N VAL A 64 -2.56 32.99 -2.74
CA VAL A 64 -1.58 32.01 -2.26
C VAL A 64 -0.88 31.27 -3.42
N THR A 65 -1.64 30.89 -4.45
CA THR A 65 -1.18 29.95 -5.49
C THR A 65 -0.74 30.63 -6.78
N THR A 66 -1.07 31.91 -6.98
CA THR A 66 -0.94 32.65 -8.25
C THR A 66 -1.82 32.12 -9.40
N VAL A 67 -2.66 31.12 -9.17
CA VAL A 67 -3.66 30.65 -10.14
C VAL A 67 -4.84 31.61 -10.11
N PRO A 68 -5.24 32.23 -11.24
CA PRO A 68 -6.35 33.18 -11.25
C PRO A 68 -7.65 32.57 -10.70
N ALA A 69 -8.39 33.30 -9.87
CA ALA A 69 -9.65 32.88 -9.27
C ALA A 69 -10.65 32.38 -10.34
N ALA A 70 -10.76 33.11 -11.46
CA ALA A 70 -11.59 32.72 -12.59
C ALA A 70 -11.19 31.36 -13.20
N THR A 71 -9.90 30.99 -13.14
CA THR A 71 -9.44 29.66 -13.57
C THR A 71 -9.85 28.60 -12.56
N ILE A 72 -9.71 28.86 -11.26
CA ILE A 72 -10.12 27.95 -10.20
C ILE A 72 -11.63 27.65 -10.31
N GLU A 73 -12.47 28.68 -10.43
CA GLU A 73 -13.91 28.53 -10.58
C GLU A 73 -14.29 27.75 -11.84
N ARG A 74 -13.66 28.07 -12.97
CA ARG A 74 -13.91 27.40 -14.24
C ARG A 74 -13.57 25.92 -14.15
N ILE A 75 -12.38 25.57 -13.63
CA ILE A 75 -11.95 24.17 -13.51
C ILE A 75 -12.83 23.42 -12.50
N ALA A 76 -13.21 24.03 -11.38
CA ALA A 76 -14.12 23.40 -10.42
C ALA A 76 -15.50 23.11 -11.03
N ARG A 77 -16.03 24.03 -11.84
CA ARG A 77 -17.28 23.85 -12.57
C ARG A 77 -17.17 22.74 -13.62
N GLU A 78 -16.15 22.79 -14.46
CA GLU A 78 -15.89 21.78 -15.50
C GLU A 78 -15.72 20.38 -14.86
N PHE A 79 -15.02 20.28 -13.73
CA PHE A 79 -14.87 19.03 -12.98
C PHE A 79 -16.22 18.51 -12.44
N GLY A 80 -17.04 19.37 -11.85
CA GLY A 80 -18.36 18.99 -11.35
C GLY A 80 -19.34 18.58 -12.45
N GLU A 81 -19.32 19.28 -13.60
CA GLU A 81 -20.15 18.96 -14.77
C GLU A 81 -19.71 17.63 -15.40
N ALA A 82 -18.41 17.44 -15.61
CA ALA A 82 -17.84 16.21 -16.16
C ALA A 82 -18.06 15.01 -15.24
N ALA A 83 -18.26 15.22 -13.93
CA ALA A 83 -18.52 14.14 -12.99
C ALA A 83 -19.80 13.37 -13.29
N CYS A 84 -20.75 13.91 -14.06
CA CYS A 84 -21.98 13.20 -14.43
C CYS A 84 -22.75 12.63 -13.20
N ILE A 85 -22.83 13.40 -12.11
CA ILE A 85 -23.47 12.95 -10.86
C ILE A 85 -24.89 12.47 -11.14
N GLY A 86 -25.19 11.24 -10.69
CA GLY A 86 -26.47 10.57 -10.91
C GLY A 86 -26.55 9.67 -12.15
N GLN A 87 -25.57 9.72 -13.07
CA GLN A 87 -25.51 8.80 -14.21
C GLN A 87 -24.91 7.43 -13.82
N THR A 88 -25.33 6.40 -14.54
CA THR A 88 -24.84 5.02 -14.43
C THR A 88 -24.36 4.47 -15.78
N ILE A 89 -23.58 3.39 -15.73
CA ILE A 89 -23.10 2.63 -16.89
C ILE A 89 -23.25 1.12 -16.60
N SER A 90 -23.61 0.34 -17.62
CA SER A 90 -23.68 -1.12 -17.52
C SER A 90 -22.38 -1.76 -18.02
N LEU A 91 -21.73 -2.54 -17.17
CA LEU A 91 -20.51 -3.28 -17.49
C LEU A 91 -20.67 -4.73 -17.02
N GLU A 92 -20.53 -5.69 -17.94
CA GLU A 92 -20.56 -7.14 -17.62
C GLU A 92 -21.79 -7.57 -16.79
N GLY A 93 -22.94 -6.93 -17.02
CA GLY A 93 -24.20 -7.22 -16.32
C GLY A 93 -24.40 -6.47 -14.99
N GLU A 94 -23.41 -5.70 -14.54
CA GLU A 94 -23.49 -4.86 -13.34
C GLU A 94 -23.80 -3.41 -13.74
N GLU A 95 -24.70 -2.74 -13.02
CA GLU A 95 -24.97 -1.31 -13.17
C GLU A 95 -24.16 -0.52 -12.14
N LEU A 96 -23.31 0.39 -12.62
CA LEU A 96 -22.35 1.13 -11.79
C LEU A 96 -22.50 2.64 -11.96
N PRO A 97 -22.23 3.45 -10.92
CA PRO A 97 -22.10 4.89 -11.08
C PRO A 97 -21.02 5.24 -12.11
N TYR A 98 -21.32 6.15 -13.03
CA TYR A 98 -20.34 6.63 -14.01
C TYR A 98 -19.81 7.99 -13.60
N ARG A 99 -18.48 8.11 -13.39
CA ARG A 99 -17.81 9.35 -12.97
C ARG A 99 -16.52 9.55 -13.76
N PRO A 100 -16.56 10.10 -14.99
CA PRO A 100 -15.38 10.25 -15.85
C PRO A 100 -14.50 11.44 -15.46
N VAL A 101 -14.20 11.56 -14.16
CA VAL A 101 -13.34 12.59 -13.57
C VAL A 101 -12.48 11.97 -12.50
N CYS A 102 -11.24 12.43 -12.40
CA CYS A 102 -10.30 11.93 -11.41
C CYS A 102 -9.23 12.98 -11.11
N VAL A 103 -8.95 13.17 -9.83
CA VAL A 103 -7.74 13.83 -9.35
C VAL A 103 -6.81 12.73 -8.86
N ASN A 104 -5.68 12.54 -9.56
CA ASN A 104 -4.63 11.62 -9.15
C ASN A 104 -3.36 12.42 -8.87
N TYR A 105 -2.58 11.97 -7.90
CA TYR A 105 -1.41 12.67 -7.41
C TYR A 105 -0.29 11.69 -7.07
N SER A 106 0.95 12.19 -7.12
CA SER A 106 2.15 11.37 -6.90
C SER A 106 3.22 12.18 -6.16
N ARG A 107 4.49 11.83 -6.36
CA ARG A 107 5.64 12.33 -5.60
C ARG A 107 5.69 13.86 -5.45
N GLY A 108 5.35 14.63 -6.49
CA GLY A 108 5.38 16.10 -6.42
C GLY A 108 4.51 16.69 -5.30
N SER A 109 3.28 16.19 -5.15
CA SER A 109 2.36 16.61 -4.08
C SER A 109 2.69 16.02 -2.70
N GLN A 110 3.50 14.96 -2.66
CA GLN A 110 3.83 14.22 -1.44
C GLN A 110 5.20 14.60 -0.85
N GLY A 111 6.09 15.17 -1.65
CA GLY A 111 7.49 15.44 -1.29
C GLY A 111 7.70 16.72 -0.48
N HIS A 112 6.76 17.09 0.40
CA HIS A 112 6.89 18.32 1.20
C HIS A 112 6.26 18.18 2.59
N LYS A 113 6.64 19.06 3.52
CA LYS A 113 6.27 19.00 4.95
C LYS A 113 4.75 19.00 5.23
N HIS A 114 3.97 19.55 4.29
CA HIS A 114 2.51 19.64 4.39
C HIS A 114 1.79 18.67 3.45
N ALA A 115 2.49 17.65 2.95
CA ALA A 115 1.98 16.68 1.98
C ALA A 115 0.62 16.11 2.39
N TYR A 116 0.47 15.69 3.65
CA TYR A 116 -0.80 15.16 4.15
C TYR A 116 -1.98 16.10 3.88
N LEU A 117 -1.84 17.40 4.16
CA LEU A 117 -2.91 18.37 3.95
C LEU A 117 -3.22 18.55 2.46
N THR A 118 -2.18 18.64 1.62
CA THR A 118 -2.32 18.74 0.17
C THR A 118 -3.02 17.51 -0.41
N THR A 119 -2.51 16.31 -0.11
CA THR A 119 -3.03 15.06 -0.68
C THR A 119 -4.42 14.74 -0.16
N HIS A 120 -4.71 15.06 1.11
CA HIS A 120 -6.06 14.92 1.66
C HIS A 120 -7.05 15.85 0.95
N ALA A 121 -6.68 17.11 0.70
CA ALA A 121 -7.51 18.04 -0.08
C ALA A 121 -7.73 17.56 -1.52
N MET A 122 -6.70 16.98 -2.16
CA MET A 122 -6.83 16.41 -3.50
C MET A 122 -7.74 15.18 -3.53
N GLU A 123 -7.63 14.28 -2.55
CA GLU A 123 -8.48 13.09 -2.45
C GLU A 123 -9.94 13.45 -2.20
N LEU A 124 -10.21 14.47 -1.36
CA LEU A 124 -11.56 14.97 -1.09
C LEU A 124 -12.32 15.36 -2.37
N LEU A 125 -11.63 15.84 -3.41
CA LEU A 125 -12.26 16.19 -4.69
C LEU A 125 -12.93 14.97 -5.34
N ASN A 126 -12.28 13.80 -5.30
CA ASN A 126 -12.85 12.57 -5.83
C ASN A 126 -14.06 12.11 -4.99
N GLN A 127 -13.97 12.24 -3.66
CA GLN A 127 -15.02 11.83 -2.74
C GLN A 127 -16.30 12.66 -2.90
N VAL A 128 -16.18 13.98 -3.00
CA VAL A 128 -17.32 14.91 -3.09
C VAL A 128 -18.19 14.62 -4.32
N VAL A 129 -17.59 14.18 -5.42
CA VAL A 129 -18.33 13.83 -6.66
C VAL A 129 -18.63 12.33 -6.78
N GLY A 130 -18.23 11.53 -5.80
CA GLY A 130 -18.41 10.08 -5.79
C GLY A 130 -17.57 9.33 -6.84
N ALA A 131 -16.42 9.88 -7.24
CA ALA A 131 -15.53 9.32 -8.26
C ALA A 131 -14.53 8.28 -7.72
N CYS A 132 -14.69 7.82 -6.48
CA CYS A 132 -13.82 6.80 -5.90
C CYS A 132 -14.27 5.39 -6.31
N LYS A 133 -13.35 4.62 -6.90
CA LYS A 133 -13.48 3.18 -7.23
C LYS A 133 -14.63 2.84 -8.19
N VAL A 134 -14.94 3.75 -9.10
CA VAL A 134 -16.03 3.63 -10.08
C VAL A 134 -15.51 3.85 -11.52
N PRO A 135 -16.23 3.39 -12.56
CA PRO A 135 -15.87 3.63 -13.94
C PRO A 135 -15.60 5.11 -14.27
N GLY A 136 -14.39 5.38 -14.76
CA GLY A 136 -13.90 6.72 -15.11
C GLY A 136 -13.25 7.49 -13.96
N GLY A 137 -13.37 6.99 -12.72
CA GLY A 137 -12.91 7.66 -11.51
C GLY A 137 -11.54 7.20 -11.01
N SER A 138 -11.18 7.64 -9.80
CA SER A 138 -9.97 7.21 -9.09
C SER A 138 -10.09 5.74 -8.65
N CYS A 139 -9.30 4.85 -9.25
CA CYS A 139 -9.31 3.42 -8.96
C CYS A 139 -7.95 2.95 -8.46
N ASP A 140 -7.95 1.95 -7.58
CA ASP A 140 -6.75 1.23 -7.15
C ASP A 140 -6.98 -0.28 -7.19
N VAL A 141 -5.91 -1.05 -6.96
CA VAL A 141 -5.95 -2.52 -6.91
C VAL A 141 -6.37 -2.98 -5.50
N GLY A 142 -7.49 -2.46 -5.00
CA GLY A 142 -7.97 -2.69 -3.64
C GLY A 142 -8.65 -4.05 -3.40
N LYS A 143 -8.96 -4.81 -4.46
CA LYS A 143 -9.61 -6.12 -4.37
C LYS A 143 -9.09 -7.10 -5.42
N SER A 144 -8.85 -8.34 -4.99
CA SER A 144 -8.66 -9.51 -5.85
C SER A 144 -9.48 -10.67 -5.34
N LEU A 145 -10.21 -11.33 -6.24
CA LEU A 145 -10.97 -12.55 -5.94
C LEU A 145 -10.10 -13.82 -6.07
N GLY A 146 -8.82 -13.65 -6.39
CA GLY A 146 -7.87 -14.75 -6.62
C GLY A 146 -8.00 -15.42 -7.98
N HIS A 147 -7.01 -16.24 -8.32
CA HIS A 147 -7.02 -17.02 -9.55
C HIS A 147 -8.20 -18.01 -9.54
N PRO A 148 -8.95 -18.21 -10.64
CA PRO A 148 -10.17 -19.03 -10.67
C PRO A 148 -10.01 -20.46 -10.13
N ASP A 149 -8.86 -21.08 -10.36
CA ASP A 149 -8.60 -22.47 -9.95
C ASP A 149 -8.11 -22.62 -8.50
N THR A 150 -7.50 -21.58 -7.91
CA THR A 150 -6.82 -21.69 -6.60
C THR A 150 -7.39 -20.75 -5.55
N GLY A 151 -8.11 -19.70 -5.96
CA GLY A 151 -8.54 -18.61 -5.09
C GLY A 151 -7.40 -17.72 -4.58
N LEU A 152 -6.19 -17.82 -5.15
CA LEU A 152 -5.01 -17.08 -4.69
C LEU A 152 -4.30 -16.28 -5.80
N PRO A 153 -3.61 -15.18 -5.44
CA PRO A 153 -3.78 -14.43 -4.18
C PRO A 153 -5.13 -13.73 -4.15
N ALA A 154 -5.84 -13.78 -3.01
CA ALA A 154 -7.05 -13.00 -2.80
C ALA A 154 -6.83 -11.96 -1.68
N TRP A 155 -7.37 -10.77 -1.89
CA TRP A 155 -7.41 -9.71 -0.89
C TRP A 155 -8.64 -8.84 -1.08
N GLU A 156 -9.13 -8.33 0.03
CA GLU A 156 -10.17 -7.31 0.11
C GLU A 156 -9.94 -6.55 1.40
N GLY A 157 -10.40 -5.30 1.46
CA GLY A 157 -10.51 -4.55 2.70
C GLY A 157 -11.52 -5.17 3.67
N ALA A 158 -11.43 -4.80 4.95
CA ALA A 158 -12.36 -5.25 5.96
C ALA A 158 -13.13 -4.08 6.54
N MET A 159 -14.25 -4.40 7.17
CA MET A 159 -15.02 -3.43 7.92
C MET A 159 -14.38 -3.24 9.30
N GLY A 160 -13.98 -2.02 9.61
CA GLY A 160 -13.54 -1.62 10.94
C GLY A 160 -14.71 -1.44 11.91
N PRO A 161 -14.44 -1.24 13.22
CA PRO A 161 -15.48 -1.12 14.25
C PRO A 161 -16.54 -0.03 14.00
N GLN A 162 -16.22 0.99 13.19
CA GLN A 162 -17.11 2.11 12.87
C GLN A 162 -17.75 2.01 11.47
N GLY A 163 -17.66 0.83 10.84
CA GLY A 163 -18.06 0.63 9.45
C GLY A 163 -17.05 1.13 8.43
N LEU A 164 -15.98 1.82 8.86
CA LEU A 164 -14.96 2.35 7.95
C LEU A 164 -14.12 1.23 7.34
N LEU A 165 -13.75 1.39 6.07
CA LEU A 165 -12.77 0.55 5.41
C LEU A 165 -11.47 0.53 6.23
N VAL A 166 -11.04 -0.66 6.64
CA VAL A 166 -9.73 -0.89 7.22
C VAL A 166 -8.94 -1.81 6.30
N ALA A 167 -7.64 -1.55 6.20
CA ALA A 167 -6.75 -2.43 5.47
C ALA A 167 -6.62 -3.77 6.22
N SER A 168 -7.38 -4.78 5.80
CA SER A 168 -7.22 -6.17 6.29
C SER A 168 -6.05 -6.87 5.63
N ARG A 169 -5.64 -6.43 4.44
CA ARG A 169 -4.50 -6.96 3.69
C ARG A 169 -4.09 -5.93 2.64
N ALA A 170 -3.42 -4.86 3.06
CA ALA A 170 -2.75 -4.00 2.09
C ALA A 170 -1.71 -4.86 1.37
N ALA A 171 -1.63 -4.71 0.06
CA ALA A 171 -0.80 -5.57 -0.75
C ALA A 171 0.71 -5.33 -0.53
N PHE A 172 1.08 -4.37 0.31
CA PHE A 172 2.39 -4.23 0.93
C PHE A 172 2.18 -4.25 2.46
N LEU A 173 2.92 -5.08 3.20
CA LEU A 173 2.93 -5.25 4.67
C LEU A 173 1.77 -4.55 5.41
N PRO A 174 0.78 -5.28 5.96
CA PRO A 174 -0.40 -4.67 6.58
C PRO A 174 0.03 -3.72 7.69
N THR A 175 -0.36 -2.45 7.53
CA THR A 175 -0.51 -1.57 8.68
C THR A 175 -1.59 -2.18 9.56
N LEU A 176 -1.21 -2.66 10.74
CA LEU A 176 -2.15 -3.23 11.70
C LEU A 176 -3.20 -2.17 12.03
N TRP A 177 -4.47 -2.54 11.96
CA TRP A 177 -5.57 -1.70 12.42
C TRP A 177 -6.31 -2.38 13.58
N PRO A 178 -6.54 -1.70 14.73
CA PRO A 178 -6.07 -0.34 15.03
C PRO A 178 -4.53 -0.28 15.08
N PRO A 179 -3.94 0.90 14.75
CA PRO A 179 -2.50 1.06 14.78
C PRO A 179 -1.97 0.76 16.18
N PRO A 180 -0.81 0.08 16.30
CA PRO A 180 -0.21 -0.15 17.60
C PRO A 180 0.13 1.19 18.26
N PRO A 181 0.15 1.27 19.61
CA PRO A 181 0.55 2.48 20.29
C PRO A 181 2.00 2.84 19.94
N VAL A 182 2.30 4.14 19.93
CA VAL A 182 3.69 4.62 19.84
C VAL A 182 4.48 4.02 21.01
N THR A 183 5.60 3.37 20.71
CA THR A 183 6.46 2.75 21.72
C THR A 183 7.72 3.57 21.93
N TRP A 184 8.06 3.83 23.19
CA TRP A 184 9.27 4.55 23.60
C TRP A 184 10.01 3.77 24.72
N PRO A 185 11.34 3.59 24.63
CA PRO A 185 12.23 3.98 23.52
C PRO A 185 12.00 3.12 22.26
N PRO A 186 12.37 3.59 21.05
CA PRO A 186 12.21 2.81 19.83
C PRO A 186 13.13 1.59 19.82
N VAL A 187 12.57 0.42 19.49
CA VAL A 187 13.26 -0.88 19.56
C VAL A 187 13.62 -1.48 18.21
N SER A 188 13.09 -0.94 17.11
CA SER A 188 13.49 -1.28 15.73
C SER A 188 14.59 -0.35 15.21
N ALA A 189 15.40 -0.83 14.27
CA ALA A 189 16.49 -0.06 13.65
C ALA A 189 15.99 1.16 12.87
N ASP A 190 14.83 1.02 12.21
CA ASP A 190 14.18 2.02 11.36
C ASP A 190 13.20 2.93 12.11
N GLY A 191 12.89 2.60 13.37
CA GLY A 191 12.00 3.37 14.23
C GLY A 191 10.52 3.23 13.88
N LYS A 192 10.12 2.09 13.31
CA LYS A 192 8.73 1.82 12.91
C LYS A 192 7.71 2.09 14.03
N GLU A 193 8.08 1.88 15.29
CA GLU A 193 7.19 2.10 16.44
C GLU A 193 6.89 3.57 16.73
N LEU A 194 7.70 4.49 16.18
CA LEU A 194 7.43 5.93 16.26
C LEU A 194 6.42 6.37 15.20
N LEU A 195 6.23 5.57 14.15
CA LEU A 195 5.40 5.84 12.98
C LEU A 195 4.36 4.72 12.81
N PRO A 196 3.40 4.58 13.74
CA PRO A 196 2.48 3.44 13.75
C PRO A 196 1.54 3.41 12.54
N LEU A 197 1.29 4.56 11.91
CA LEU A 197 0.51 4.68 10.66
C LEU A 197 1.36 4.52 9.38
N GLY A 198 2.69 4.61 9.48
CA GLY A 198 3.59 4.42 8.35
C GLY A 198 3.65 2.95 7.93
N ILE A 199 3.94 2.69 6.66
CA ILE A 199 4.20 1.33 6.16
C ILE A 199 5.60 0.87 6.57
N THR A 200 6.58 1.79 6.53
CA THR A 200 7.98 1.59 6.95
C THR A 200 8.33 2.50 8.12
N GLY A 201 9.42 2.20 8.83
CA GLY A 201 10.12 3.21 9.61
C GLY A 201 11.01 4.05 8.69
N ASP A 202 10.97 5.38 8.84
CA ASP A 202 11.82 6.32 8.10
C ASP A 202 12.71 7.16 9.06
N ALA A 203 12.91 6.66 10.29
CA ALA A 203 13.65 7.37 11.33
C ALA A 203 15.11 6.89 11.46
N THR A 204 15.57 5.96 10.62
CA THR A 204 16.91 5.33 10.71
C THR A 204 18.04 6.34 10.92
N TRP A 205 18.14 7.37 10.08
CA TRP A 205 19.28 8.29 10.11
C TRP A 205 19.31 9.18 11.37
N PRO A 206 18.21 9.82 11.80
CA PRO A 206 18.16 10.44 13.11
C PRO A 206 18.54 9.50 14.26
N LEU A 207 18.03 8.26 14.25
CA LEU A 207 18.25 7.27 15.31
C LEU A 207 19.71 6.78 15.40
N VAL A 208 20.40 6.70 14.26
CA VAL A 208 21.82 6.29 14.18
C VAL A 208 22.75 7.45 14.53
N LYS A 209 22.46 8.66 14.07
CA LYS A 209 23.32 9.84 14.30
C LYS A 209 23.27 10.34 15.73
N HIS A 210 22.10 10.25 16.36
CA HIS A 210 21.85 10.81 17.69
C HIS A 210 21.30 9.78 18.68
N PRO A 211 21.96 8.62 18.88
CA PRO A 211 21.45 7.56 19.76
C PRO A 211 21.20 8.04 21.19
N GLU A 212 21.94 9.06 21.64
CA GLU A 212 21.80 9.72 22.94
C GLU A 212 20.42 10.35 23.16
N HIS A 213 19.69 10.71 22.10
CA HIS A 213 18.37 11.33 22.22
C HIS A 213 17.23 10.31 22.39
N TYR A 214 17.46 9.04 22.07
CA TYR A 214 16.38 8.06 21.94
C TYR A 214 16.36 6.98 23.03
N SER A 215 17.33 6.98 23.96
CA SER A 215 17.40 6.03 25.07
C SER A 215 17.26 4.56 24.64
N ARG A 216 17.80 4.20 23.48
CA ARG A 216 17.58 2.89 22.85
C ARG A 216 18.43 1.81 23.51
N PRO A 217 17.97 0.54 23.51
CA PRO A 217 18.70 -0.55 24.14
C PRO A 217 19.87 -1.08 23.27
N PHE A 218 20.13 -0.49 22.10
CA PHE A 218 21.16 -0.95 21.18
C PHE A 218 21.68 0.17 20.27
N GLU A 219 22.81 -0.09 19.63
CA GLU A 219 23.34 0.67 18.51
C GLU A 219 23.44 -0.24 17.28
N ALA A 220 23.19 0.31 16.10
CA ALA A 220 23.41 -0.42 14.85
C ALA A 220 24.91 -0.71 14.67
N LYS A 221 25.27 -1.99 14.47
CA LYS A 221 26.66 -2.43 14.26
C LYS A 221 26.95 -2.86 12.83
N VAL A 222 25.91 -3.23 12.10
CA VAL A 222 26.00 -3.67 10.71
C VAL A 222 24.91 -2.99 9.91
N LEU A 223 25.27 -2.42 8.76
CA LEU A 223 24.36 -1.91 7.75
C LEU A 223 24.48 -2.79 6.52
N PHE A 224 23.34 -3.33 6.08
CA PHE A 224 23.20 -4.04 4.82
C PHE A 224 22.39 -3.18 3.85
N THR A 225 23.02 -2.71 2.77
CA THR A 225 22.32 -2.00 1.69
C THR A 225 22.25 -2.90 0.47
N LEU A 226 21.04 -3.03 -0.10
CA LEU A 226 20.71 -3.99 -1.15
C LEU A 226 20.01 -3.26 -2.29
N ALA A 227 20.59 -3.28 -3.48
CA ALA A 227 20.02 -2.72 -4.71
C ALA A 227 19.47 -1.30 -4.55
N THR A 228 20.15 -0.45 -3.77
CA THR A 228 19.68 0.88 -3.44
C THR A 228 20.83 1.88 -3.33
N SER A 229 20.61 3.04 -3.94
CA SER A 229 21.48 4.21 -3.83
C SER A 229 20.92 5.11 -2.74
N MET A 230 21.38 4.92 -1.50
CA MET A 230 20.81 5.51 -0.30
C MET A 230 20.91 7.04 -0.34
N GLY A 231 22.05 7.57 -0.74
CA GLY A 231 22.30 9.01 -0.80
C GLY A 231 21.38 9.69 -1.81
N MET A 232 21.27 9.13 -3.01
CA MET A 232 20.44 9.67 -4.09
C MET A 232 18.93 9.49 -3.87
N SER A 233 18.51 8.44 -3.17
CA SER A 233 17.08 8.09 -3.01
C SER A 233 16.43 8.72 -1.77
N HIS A 234 17.22 9.19 -0.80
CA HIS A 234 16.71 9.78 0.43
C HIS A 234 16.60 11.30 0.37
N HIS A 235 15.84 11.86 1.30
CA HIS A 235 15.53 13.29 1.36
C HIS A 235 16.73 14.21 1.59
N ASN A 236 17.78 13.74 2.27
CA ASN A 236 18.99 14.51 2.55
C ASN A 236 20.25 13.62 2.43
N PRO A 237 21.00 13.73 1.32
CA PRO A 237 22.20 12.91 1.10
C PRO A 237 23.27 13.09 2.18
N ALA A 238 23.49 14.30 2.68
CA ALA A 238 24.50 14.56 3.72
C ALA A 238 24.11 13.90 5.05
N ASP A 239 22.81 13.85 5.36
CA ASP A 239 22.32 13.16 6.55
C ASP A 239 22.47 11.65 6.45
N VAL A 240 22.29 11.10 5.25
CA VAL A 240 22.45 9.68 4.95
C VAL A 240 23.91 9.30 5.08
N GLU A 241 24.82 10.04 4.43
CA GLU A 241 26.27 9.83 4.50
C GLU A 241 26.79 9.85 5.95
N ALA A 242 26.40 10.87 6.73
CA ALA A 242 26.77 10.97 8.14
C ALA A 242 26.20 9.82 8.98
N GLY A 243 25.03 9.30 8.63
CA GLY A 243 24.42 8.15 9.29
C GLY A 243 25.15 6.84 8.94
N MET A 244 25.42 6.61 7.67
CA MET A 244 26.08 5.40 7.16
C MET A 244 27.49 5.26 7.72
N THR A 245 28.29 6.34 7.68
CA THR A 245 29.68 6.37 8.17
C THR A 245 29.80 6.12 9.68
N ARG A 246 28.71 6.26 10.43
CA ARG A 246 28.66 5.94 11.87
C ARG A 246 28.43 4.46 12.15
N VAL A 247 27.88 3.71 11.20
CA VAL A 247 27.68 2.27 11.38
C VAL A 247 29.03 1.56 11.19
N PRO A 248 29.53 0.80 12.18
CA PRO A 248 30.88 0.23 12.16
C PRO A 248 31.22 -0.71 11.00
N PHE A 249 30.22 -1.33 10.38
CA PHE A 249 30.41 -2.20 9.24
C PHE A 249 29.27 -2.02 8.26
N HIS A 250 29.59 -1.62 7.04
CA HIS A 250 28.65 -1.42 5.95
C HIS A 250 28.97 -2.36 4.79
N MET A 251 28.02 -3.24 4.48
CA MET A 251 28.05 -4.09 3.31
C MET A 251 27.03 -3.58 2.28
N HIS A 252 27.50 -3.36 1.05
CA HIS A 252 26.68 -2.95 -0.08
C HIS A 252 26.64 -4.04 -1.15
N TYR A 253 25.42 -4.39 -1.60
CA TYR A 253 25.18 -5.35 -2.66
C TYR A 253 24.55 -4.61 -3.85
N GLY A 254 25.29 -4.48 -4.95
CA GLY A 254 24.90 -3.61 -6.05
C GLY A 254 25.45 -4.04 -7.41
N VAL A 255 24.78 -3.61 -8.47
CA VAL A 255 25.15 -3.87 -9.88
C VAL A 255 26.21 -2.86 -10.37
N HIS A 256 26.27 -1.69 -9.75
CA HIS A 256 27.18 -0.59 -10.09
C HIS A 256 27.91 -0.10 -8.84
N LEU A 257 29.08 0.49 -9.03
CA LEU A 257 29.70 1.31 -8.00
C LEU A 257 28.99 2.66 -8.00
N ASP A 258 28.14 2.87 -7.00
CA ASP A 258 27.42 4.12 -6.77
C ASP A 258 27.92 4.82 -5.50
N GLU A 259 27.29 5.93 -5.11
CA GLU A 259 27.70 6.69 -3.93
C GLU A 259 27.55 5.90 -2.62
N THR A 260 26.66 4.89 -2.60
CA THR A 260 26.47 4.02 -1.45
C THR A 260 27.61 3.01 -1.37
N ALA A 261 28.02 2.44 -2.51
CA ALA A 261 29.16 1.54 -2.61
C ALA A 261 30.49 2.20 -2.18
N GLU A 262 30.68 3.48 -2.48
CA GLU A 262 31.88 4.23 -2.06
C GLU A 262 32.00 4.37 -0.53
N LEU A 263 30.88 4.30 0.19
CA LEU A 263 30.83 4.35 1.65
C LEU A 263 30.82 2.96 2.31
N ALA A 264 30.96 1.88 1.55
CA ALA A 264 30.91 0.51 2.06
C ALA A 264 32.29 -0.04 2.40
N ASP A 265 32.36 -0.82 3.49
CA ASP A 265 33.54 -1.62 3.84
C ASP A 265 33.65 -2.86 2.95
N LEU A 266 32.51 -3.38 2.50
CA LEU A 266 32.42 -4.54 1.63
C LEU A 266 31.41 -4.29 0.51
N VAL A 267 31.89 -4.33 -0.73
CA VAL A 267 31.03 -4.27 -1.92
C VAL A 267 30.95 -5.65 -2.54
N LEU A 268 29.73 -6.15 -2.72
CA LEU A 268 29.45 -7.43 -3.34
C LEU A 268 28.75 -7.22 -4.71
N PRO A 269 29.20 -7.92 -5.77
CA PRO A 269 28.68 -7.71 -7.12
C PRO A 269 27.34 -8.44 -7.33
N ASP A 270 26.26 -7.69 -7.50
CA ASP A 270 24.94 -8.25 -7.82
C ASP A 270 24.82 -8.65 -9.30
N ALA A 271 23.95 -9.62 -9.56
CA ALA A 271 23.49 -9.96 -10.89
C ALA A 271 22.53 -8.88 -11.41
N SER A 272 22.69 -8.48 -12.67
CA SER A 272 21.74 -7.60 -13.35
C SER A 272 20.41 -8.32 -13.63
N TYR A 273 19.40 -7.56 -14.02
CA TYR A 273 18.07 -8.11 -14.34
C TYR A 273 18.06 -9.14 -15.48
N LEU A 274 19.11 -9.23 -16.30
CA LEU A 274 19.25 -10.24 -17.37
C LEU A 274 19.94 -11.54 -16.88
N GLU A 275 20.50 -11.54 -15.68
CA GLU A 275 21.36 -12.61 -15.15
C GLU A 275 20.69 -13.42 -14.03
N THR A 276 19.46 -13.05 -13.62
CA THR A 276 18.82 -13.67 -12.45
C THR A 276 17.36 -14.01 -12.67
N LEU A 277 16.96 -15.14 -12.08
CA LEU A 277 15.56 -15.43 -11.78
C LEU A 277 15.06 -14.44 -10.71
N ASP A 278 13.82 -13.98 -10.84
CA ASP A 278 13.21 -13.09 -9.84
C ASP A 278 11.98 -13.71 -9.19
N LEU A 279 11.89 -13.56 -7.87
CA LEU A 279 10.68 -13.84 -7.09
C LEU A 279 9.72 -12.64 -7.09
N GLN A 280 10.20 -11.43 -7.43
CA GLN A 280 9.37 -10.24 -7.57
C GLN A 280 8.33 -10.41 -8.69
N GLY A 281 8.49 -11.36 -9.63
CA GLY A 281 7.46 -11.69 -10.62
C GLY A 281 6.14 -12.20 -10.06
N THR A 282 6.08 -12.52 -8.76
CA THR A 282 4.92 -13.15 -8.14
C THR A 282 3.72 -12.20 -8.03
N PRO A 283 2.49 -12.76 -7.98
CA PRO A 283 1.25 -12.00 -8.03
C PRO A 283 1.07 -10.89 -6.99
N TYR A 284 1.74 -10.98 -5.85
CA TYR A 284 1.62 -9.97 -4.81
C TYR A 284 2.46 -8.75 -5.15
N ASP A 285 3.77 -8.91 -5.40
CA ASP A 285 4.75 -7.84 -5.55
C ASP A 285 4.54 -6.94 -6.80
N LEU A 286 3.95 -7.51 -7.87
CA LEU A 286 3.72 -6.78 -9.12
C LEU A 286 2.27 -6.41 -9.38
N SER A 287 1.33 -6.81 -8.50
CA SER A 287 -0.08 -6.46 -8.73
C SER A 287 -0.31 -4.95 -8.75
N TRP A 288 0.39 -4.17 -7.95
CA TRP A 288 0.15 -2.72 -7.86
C TRP A 288 0.73 -1.95 -9.04
N TYR A 289 1.84 -2.44 -9.61
CA TYR A 289 2.50 -1.79 -10.75
C TYR A 289 1.91 -2.24 -12.08
N PHE A 290 1.65 -3.54 -12.22
CA PHE A 290 1.29 -4.19 -13.49
C PHE A 290 -0.12 -4.77 -13.51
N ASN A 291 -0.93 -4.58 -12.46
CA ASN A 291 -2.33 -5.02 -12.39
C ASN A 291 -3.36 -3.91 -12.15
N GLN A 292 -3.15 -2.76 -12.78
CA GLN A 292 -4.04 -1.61 -12.73
C GLN A 292 -5.54 -1.95 -13.00
N PRO A 293 -6.49 -1.24 -12.35
CA PRO A 293 -7.92 -1.56 -12.44
C PRO A 293 -8.55 -1.41 -13.81
N HIS A 294 -7.97 -0.60 -14.70
CA HIS A 294 -8.48 -0.45 -16.06
C HIS A 294 -8.25 -1.69 -16.93
N MET A 295 -7.35 -2.59 -16.53
CA MET A 295 -7.07 -3.82 -17.28
C MET A 295 -8.13 -4.89 -17.02
N LYS A 296 -8.52 -5.61 -18.08
CA LYS A 296 -9.52 -6.69 -18.02
C LYS A 296 -8.97 -8.02 -17.53
N GLU A 297 -7.66 -8.11 -17.33
CA GLU A 297 -6.97 -9.32 -16.93
C GLU A 297 -5.97 -9.02 -15.82
N TRP A 298 -5.81 -10.00 -14.94
CA TRP A 298 -4.63 -10.18 -14.12
C TRP A 298 -3.49 -10.65 -15.01
N VAL A 299 -2.30 -10.08 -14.84
CA VAL A 299 -1.10 -10.34 -15.63
C VAL A 299 0.06 -10.58 -14.68
N HIS A 300 0.68 -11.74 -14.80
CA HIS A 300 1.80 -12.17 -13.97
C HIS A 300 2.92 -12.65 -14.87
N ALA A 301 4.09 -12.03 -14.78
CA ALA A 301 5.24 -12.34 -15.62
C ALA A 301 6.42 -12.78 -14.76
N ILE A 302 7.31 -13.59 -15.33
CA ILE A 302 8.55 -13.97 -14.66
C ILE A 302 9.74 -13.33 -15.35
N ARG A 303 10.73 -12.95 -14.54
CA ARG A 303 12.05 -12.62 -15.03
C ARG A 303 12.90 -13.88 -15.05
N GLN A 304 13.41 -14.24 -16.22
CA GLN A 304 14.32 -15.37 -16.40
C GLN A 304 15.72 -14.85 -16.69
N PRO A 305 16.78 -15.55 -16.23
CA PRO A 305 18.12 -15.27 -16.71
C PRO A 305 18.17 -15.52 -18.23
N VAL A 306 18.59 -14.51 -18.98
CA VAL A 306 18.86 -14.59 -20.42
C VAL A 306 20.29 -15.06 -20.66
N ILE A 307 21.18 -14.73 -19.72
CA ILE A 307 22.58 -15.16 -19.68
C ILE A 307 22.93 -15.59 -18.26
N GLU A 308 23.98 -16.39 -18.13
CA GLU A 308 24.57 -16.69 -16.82
C GLU A 308 25.18 -15.42 -16.21
N PRO A 309 25.20 -15.27 -14.87
CA PRO A 309 25.91 -14.20 -14.20
C PRO A 309 27.35 -14.08 -14.68
N GLN A 310 27.73 -12.87 -15.11
CA GLN A 310 29.08 -12.63 -15.61
C GLN A 310 30.07 -12.42 -14.45
N TYR A 311 31.31 -12.89 -14.62
CA TYR A 311 32.37 -12.79 -13.63
C TYR A 311 32.02 -13.50 -12.30
N GLU A 312 32.25 -12.85 -11.16
CA GLU A 312 31.88 -13.33 -9.82
C GLU A 312 30.52 -12.76 -9.35
N ARG A 313 29.71 -12.21 -10.27
CA ARG A 313 28.37 -11.72 -9.94
C ARG A 313 27.52 -12.86 -9.42
N ARG A 314 26.74 -12.55 -8.40
CA ARG A 314 25.80 -13.50 -7.82
C ARG A 314 24.47 -12.81 -7.57
N PRO A 315 23.32 -13.44 -7.86
CA PRO A 315 22.03 -12.91 -7.48
C PRO A 315 21.92 -12.68 -5.97
N MET A 316 21.52 -11.47 -5.57
CA MET A 316 21.31 -11.09 -4.17
C MET A 316 20.49 -12.11 -3.38
N MET A 317 19.40 -12.61 -3.94
CA MET A 317 18.53 -13.57 -3.24
C MET A 317 19.24 -14.89 -2.93
N GLU A 318 20.13 -15.37 -3.80
CA GLU A 318 20.93 -16.56 -3.50
C GLU A 318 21.94 -16.30 -2.39
N PHE A 319 22.58 -15.13 -2.39
CA PHE A 319 23.45 -14.71 -1.30
C PHE A 319 22.68 -14.67 0.04
N LEU A 320 21.46 -14.11 0.04
CA LEU A 320 20.62 -14.06 1.23
C LEU A 320 20.25 -15.46 1.73
N LEU A 321 19.94 -16.41 0.83
CA LEU A 321 19.66 -17.80 1.21
C LEU A 321 20.86 -18.48 1.90
N ASP A 322 22.08 -18.28 1.37
CA ASP A 322 23.30 -18.78 2.01
C ASP A 322 23.54 -18.14 3.38
N LEU A 323 23.32 -16.82 3.49
CA LEU A 323 23.49 -16.10 4.75
C LEU A 323 22.51 -16.62 5.79
N VAL A 324 21.25 -16.82 5.41
CA VAL A 324 20.18 -17.39 6.24
C VAL A 324 20.52 -18.80 6.71
N GLU A 325 21.11 -19.63 5.85
CA GLU A 325 21.59 -20.97 6.22
C GLU A 325 22.68 -20.86 7.30
N ARG A 326 23.69 -20.01 7.07
CA ARG A 326 24.82 -19.82 8.00
C ARG A 326 24.38 -19.25 9.35
N LEU A 327 23.35 -18.41 9.36
CA LEU A 327 22.77 -17.85 10.57
C LEU A 327 21.81 -18.81 11.29
N GLY A 328 21.39 -19.90 10.65
CA GLY A 328 20.44 -20.85 11.23
C GLY A 328 19.02 -20.30 11.39
N ILE A 329 18.62 -19.34 10.54
CA ILE A 329 17.32 -18.63 10.63
C ILE A 329 16.37 -18.97 9.47
N ARG A 330 16.56 -20.14 8.83
CA ARG A 330 15.75 -20.62 7.70
C ARG A 330 14.25 -20.50 7.95
N LEU A 331 13.78 -21.02 9.07
CA LEU A 331 12.35 -21.04 9.39
C LEU A 331 11.76 -19.63 9.42
N GLN A 332 12.44 -18.71 10.09
CA GLN A 332 12.04 -17.31 10.20
C GLN A 332 12.03 -16.65 8.82
N PHE A 333 13.08 -16.84 8.04
CA PHE A 333 13.19 -16.26 6.70
C PHE A 333 12.11 -16.80 5.75
N TYR A 334 11.88 -18.12 5.74
CA TYR A 334 10.87 -18.77 4.90
C TYR A 334 9.44 -18.37 5.27
N ASN A 335 9.17 -18.18 6.57
CA ASN A 335 7.89 -17.63 7.02
C ASN A 335 7.70 -16.20 6.51
N VAL A 336 8.73 -15.36 6.60
CA VAL A 336 8.69 -13.99 6.07
C VAL A 336 8.49 -13.98 4.56
N LEU A 337 9.22 -14.79 3.78
CA LEU A 337 9.02 -14.88 2.34
C LEU A 337 7.60 -15.34 1.99
N SER A 338 7.12 -16.40 2.63
CA SER A 338 5.78 -16.93 2.36
C SER A 338 4.68 -15.92 2.71
N TYR A 339 4.94 -15.11 3.75
CA TYR A 339 4.07 -13.99 4.13
C TYR A 339 4.10 -12.85 3.11
N ILE A 340 5.29 -12.36 2.76
CA ILE A 340 5.49 -11.25 1.80
C ILE A 340 4.86 -11.60 0.46
N TYR A 341 5.05 -12.82 -0.03
CA TYR A 341 4.47 -13.20 -1.31
C TYR A 341 2.99 -13.59 -1.19
N GLY A 342 2.45 -13.73 0.02
CA GLY A 342 1.02 -13.91 0.19
C GLY A 342 0.52 -15.30 -0.20
N VAL A 343 1.36 -16.32 -0.01
CA VAL A 343 1.00 -17.75 -0.13
C VAL A 343 -0.03 -18.17 0.95
N TYR A 344 -0.43 -17.26 1.85
CA TYR A 344 -1.34 -17.51 2.97
C TYR A 344 -2.46 -16.48 3.16
N ALA A 345 -3.54 -16.92 3.82
CA ALA A 345 -4.54 -16.07 4.46
C ALA A 345 -4.03 -15.54 5.82
N LEU A 346 -4.50 -14.37 6.22
CA LEU A 346 -3.96 -13.53 7.31
C LEU A 346 -3.94 -14.18 8.71
N GLU A 347 -4.77 -15.19 8.97
CA GLU A 347 -5.00 -15.72 10.33
C GLU A 347 -3.79 -16.47 10.93
N ALA A 348 -2.74 -16.74 10.15
CA ALA A 348 -1.61 -17.59 10.59
C ALA A 348 -0.30 -16.84 10.93
N SER A 349 -0.14 -15.55 10.60
CA SER A 349 1.21 -15.05 10.24
C SER A 349 1.94 -14.16 11.24
N ILE A 350 1.48 -13.99 12.48
CA ILE A 350 2.24 -13.20 13.48
C ILE A 350 2.86 -14.04 14.60
N TYR A 351 2.32 -15.24 14.89
CA TYR A 351 2.85 -16.12 15.93
C TYR A 351 2.73 -17.63 15.62
N GLY A 352 2.28 -18.01 14.42
CA GLY A 352 2.10 -19.40 14.00
C GLY A 352 3.12 -19.81 12.92
N VAL A 353 3.82 -20.92 13.15
CA VAL A 353 4.64 -21.58 12.13
C VAL A 353 3.72 -22.17 11.06
N ASN A 354 3.93 -21.86 9.78
CA ASN A 354 3.24 -22.58 8.71
C ASN A 354 4.17 -22.79 7.49
N ASN A 355 4.10 -24.00 6.92
CA ASN A 355 5.17 -24.65 6.14
C ASN A 355 4.93 -24.65 4.61
N ALA A 356 4.92 -23.49 3.93
CA ALA A 356 4.83 -23.43 2.46
C ALA A 356 6.17 -23.77 1.85
N LEU A 357 7.23 -23.36 2.54
CA LEU A 357 8.59 -23.75 2.27
C LEU A 357 9.04 -24.71 3.37
N ASP A 358 9.58 -25.86 2.95
CA ASP A 358 10.13 -26.85 3.86
C ASP A 358 11.45 -26.33 4.48
N ALA A 359 11.35 -25.78 5.69
CA ALA A 359 12.50 -25.27 6.42
C ALA A 359 13.43 -26.36 6.99
N SER A 360 13.07 -27.65 6.88
CA SER A 360 13.95 -28.75 7.34
C SER A 360 15.19 -28.91 6.48
N LYS A 361 15.13 -28.46 5.22
CA LYS A 361 16.24 -28.42 4.27
C LYS A 361 16.50 -27.00 3.75
N ALA A 362 17.68 -26.79 3.19
CA ALA A 362 17.96 -25.59 2.39
C ALA A 362 17.26 -25.75 1.04
N LEU A 363 16.57 -24.70 0.59
CA LEU A 363 15.91 -24.63 -0.71
C LEU A 363 16.68 -23.70 -1.64
N SER A 364 16.75 -24.06 -2.92
CA SER A 364 17.23 -23.16 -3.98
C SER A 364 16.20 -22.07 -4.30
N LEU A 365 16.65 -21.00 -4.98
CA LEU A 365 15.76 -19.95 -5.48
C LEU A 365 14.70 -20.52 -6.45
N GLU A 366 15.08 -21.52 -7.25
CA GLU A 366 14.15 -22.20 -8.15
C GLU A 366 13.10 -23.03 -7.41
N GLU A 367 13.48 -23.77 -6.36
CA GLU A 367 12.54 -24.54 -5.54
C GLU A 367 11.52 -23.61 -4.84
N ILE A 368 11.99 -22.47 -4.32
CA ILE A 368 11.12 -21.47 -3.69
C ILE A 368 10.16 -20.87 -4.73
N SER A 369 10.68 -20.47 -5.90
CA SER A 369 9.86 -19.90 -6.98
C SER A 369 8.80 -20.90 -7.47
N ASP A 370 9.19 -22.16 -7.67
CA ASP A 370 8.27 -23.22 -8.07
C ASP A 370 7.17 -23.46 -7.04
N ALA A 371 7.51 -23.50 -5.74
CA ALA A 371 6.54 -23.64 -4.67
C ALA A 371 5.51 -22.49 -4.65
N PHE A 372 5.97 -21.25 -4.82
CA PHE A 372 5.09 -20.08 -4.86
C PHE A 372 4.18 -20.08 -6.09
N TRP A 373 4.73 -20.34 -7.28
CA TRP A 373 3.91 -20.42 -8.50
C TRP A 373 2.88 -21.55 -8.45
N LYS A 374 3.24 -22.71 -7.91
CA LYS A 374 2.29 -23.82 -7.70
C LYS A 374 1.21 -23.48 -6.68
N ALA A 375 1.52 -22.69 -5.66
CA ALA A 375 0.50 -22.23 -4.73
C ALA A 375 -0.52 -21.29 -5.41
N TYR A 376 -0.07 -20.37 -6.26
CA TYR A 376 -0.98 -19.42 -6.94
C TYR A 376 -1.72 -20.02 -8.12
N LEU A 377 -1.06 -20.86 -8.91
CA LEU A 377 -1.58 -21.33 -10.20
C LEU A 377 -1.96 -22.82 -10.15
N GLY A 378 -1.74 -23.50 -9.03
CA GLY A 378 -2.00 -24.91 -8.86
C GLY A 378 -0.79 -25.78 -9.22
N PRO A 379 -0.82 -27.07 -8.85
CA PRO A 379 0.36 -27.95 -8.83
C PRO A 379 1.01 -28.17 -10.20
N GLU A 380 0.26 -28.03 -11.30
CA GLU A 380 0.74 -28.25 -12.67
C GLU A 380 1.40 -27.01 -13.30
N ARG A 381 1.26 -25.82 -12.68
CA ARG A 381 1.72 -24.53 -13.23
C ARG A 381 2.81 -23.90 -12.35
N GLY A 382 3.90 -24.65 -12.16
CA GLY A 382 5.09 -24.21 -11.46
C GLY A 382 6.09 -23.41 -12.31
N LEU A 383 7.34 -23.34 -11.84
CA LEU A 383 8.39 -22.53 -12.47
C LEU A 383 8.65 -22.97 -13.93
N GLU A 384 8.75 -24.26 -14.20
CA GLU A 384 9.03 -24.77 -15.56
C GLU A 384 7.90 -24.45 -16.56
N TYR A 385 6.64 -24.46 -16.09
CA TYR A 385 5.53 -23.97 -16.90
C TYR A 385 5.72 -22.48 -17.22
N LEU A 386 6.03 -21.66 -16.20
CA LEU A 386 6.23 -20.23 -16.37
C LEU A 386 7.45 -19.91 -17.25
N LYS A 387 8.55 -20.66 -17.16
CA LYS A 387 9.72 -20.50 -18.02
C LYS A 387 9.37 -20.66 -19.51
N LYS A 388 8.48 -21.62 -19.81
CA LYS A 388 7.99 -21.89 -21.17
C LYS A 388 7.00 -20.85 -21.69
N HIS A 389 6.14 -20.30 -20.84
CA HIS A 389 5.06 -19.41 -21.26
C HIS A 389 5.38 -17.92 -21.09
N GLY A 390 6.30 -17.57 -20.18
CA GLY A 390 6.77 -16.21 -19.88
C GLY A 390 5.78 -15.35 -19.08
N VAL A 391 4.49 -15.46 -19.39
CA VAL A 391 3.40 -14.71 -18.76
C VAL A 391 2.19 -15.61 -18.53
N VAL A 392 1.48 -15.34 -17.44
CA VAL A 392 0.18 -15.94 -17.11
C VAL A 392 -0.84 -14.83 -16.96
N THR A 393 -1.99 -14.99 -17.62
CA THR A 393 -3.11 -14.07 -17.48
C THR A 393 -4.39 -14.79 -17.10
N TYR A 394 -5.27 -14.10 -16.39
CA TYR A 394 -6.63 -14.55 -16.11
C TYR A 394 -7.59 -13.36 -15.99
N PRO A 395 -8.90 -13.52 -16.25
CA PRO A 395 -9.83 -12.39 -16.27
C PRO A 395 -9.95 -11.67 -14.93
N LYS A 396 -10.14 -10.34 -14.98
CA LYS A 396 -10.57 -9.47 -13.88
C LYS A 396 -12.05 -9.14 -14.03
N SER A 397 -12.83 -9.50 -13.03
CA SER A 397 -14.24 -9.13 -12.99
C SER A 397 -14.44 -7.63 -12.80
N VAL A 398 -15.63 -7.11 -13.14
CA VAL A 398 -16.05 -5.76 -12.76
C VAL A 398 -15.94 -5.52 -11.24
N LYS A 399 -16.16 -6.54 -10.42
CA LYS A 399 -16.10 -6.47 -8.95
C LYS A 399 -14.68 -6.24 -8.40
N GLU A 400 -13.66 -6.65 -9.16
CA GLU A 400 -12.26 -6.39 -8.80
C GLU A 400 -11.80 -5.02 -9.29
N ARG A 401 -12.26 -4.60 -10.49
CA ARG A 401 -11.87 -3.34 -11.12
C ARG A 401 -12.53 -2.11 -10.48
N TYR A 402 -13.79 -2.24 -10.07
CA TYR A 402 -14.61 -1.16 -9.51
C TYR A 402 -15.19 -1.58 -8.15
N TRP A 403 -14.28 -2.03 -7.28
CA TRP A 403 -14.63 -2.76 -6.07
C TRP A 403 -15.41 -1.94 -5.03
N GLY A 404 -15.33 -0.61 -5.06
CA GLY A 404 -15.97 0.24 -4.03
C GLY A 404 -17.49 0.11 -3.99
N ASN A 405 -18.15 -0.16 -5.13
CA ASN A 405 -19.61 -0.37 -5.17
C ASN A 405 -20.04 -1.75 -4.65
N PHE A 406 -19.08 -2.67 -4.45
CA PHE A 406 -19.31 -4.03 -3.99
C PHE A 406 -18.71 -4.29 -2.62
N ALA A 407 -18.15 -3.27 -1.99
CA ALA A 407 -17.58 -3.36 -0.66
C ALA A 407 -18.64 -2.94 0.36
N ASP A 408 -18.92 -3.82 1.32
CA ASP A 408 -19.81 -3.52 2.43
C ASP A 408 -19.03 -2.76 3.52
N VAL A 409 -18.55 -1.57 3.18
CA VAL A 409 -17.77 -0.70 4.07
C VAL A 409 -17.99 0.77 3.68
N ARG A 410 -17.86 1.64 4.68
CA ARG A 410 -17.79 3.09 4.48
C ARG A 410 -16.38 3.46 4.05
N ILE A 411 -16.22 3.91 2.82
CA ILE A 411 -14.98 4.49 2.34
C ILE A 411 -14.93 5.94 2.88
N PRO A 412 -13.85 6.34 3.57
CA PRO A 412 -13.72 7.68 4.16
C PRO A 412 -14.00 8.81 3.19
#